data_AF-A0A7Y2ESW0-F1
#
_entry.id   AF-A0A7Y2ESW0-F1
#
_cell.length_a   1.000
_cell.length_b   1.000
_cell.length_c   1.000
_cell.angle_alpha   90.00
_cell.angle_beta   90.00
_cell.angle_gamma   90.00
#
_symmetry.space_group_name_H-M   'P 1'
#
loop_
_entity.id
_entity.type
_entity.pdbx_description
1 polymer ?
#
loop_
_entity_poly.entity_id
_entity_poly.type
_entity_poly.pdbx_seq_one_letter_code
_entity_poly.pdbx_strand_id
1 'polypeptide(L)'
;MSTQNSDSNPEKKVLRPGEIRLKSVRDTSGDGEVFEELPVLGQNLTTTRGKRPDWLRVKLPYGETYKNLVDIIESHDLHTVCQSARCPNMGECWTAGTATFMILGNVCTRSCGFCAVLTGRPDEGLDWDEPRRVADAVRLMGVNHAVITSVNRDERKDGGAPIFAETIKEIRKVRPGCTIEVLIPDFRGLWDALQIVLDVRPEILNHNVETVPRLYRRVRPQANYERSLEVLRISKEQGLRTKSGIMVGLGETEDEVVELMKDFVANGVNVMTIGQYLQPTRMHLPVEEFIHPDTFRRYKQVGEDLGIEHVESGPLVRSSYHAERHV
;
A
#
# COMPACT_ATOMS: atom_id res chain seq x y z
N MET A 1 -15.17 58.64 -4.08
CA MET A 1 -15.40 57.19 -4.00
C MET A 1 -14.26 56.50 -4.72
N SER A 2 -13.24 56.08 -3.96
CA SER A 2 -12.13 55.26 -4.46
C SER A 2 -11.21 54.94 -3.28
N THR A 3 -11.52 53.88 -2.54
CA THR A 3 -10.61 53.28 -1.54
C THR A 3 -9.92 52.09 -2.19
N GLN A 4 -8.61 52.22 -2.44
CA GLN A 4 -7.72 51.12 -2.78
C GLN A 4 -7.36 50.39 -1.48
N ASN A 5 -7.64 49.09 -1.39
CA ASN A 5 -7.08 48.22 -0.36
C ASN A 5 -5.79 47.58 -0.91
N SER A 6 -4.68 47.86 -0.23
CA SER A 6 -3.39 47.20 -0.44
C SER A 6 -3.34 45.93 0.41
N ASP A 7 -3.41 44.75 -0.22
CA ASP A 7 -3.15 43.48 0.44
C ASP A 7 -1.63 43.27 0.58
N SER A 8 -1.11 43.45 1.79
CA SER A 8 0.23 43.04 2.17
C SER A 8 0.21 41.57 2.60
N ASN A 9 0.80 40.70 1.76
CA ASN A 9 0.98 39.28 2.08
C ASN A 9 2.16 39.15 3.08
N PRO A 10 1.97 38.61 4.30
CA PRO A 10 3.07 38.48 5.24
C PRO A 10 4.03 37.38 4.77
N GLU A 11 5.33 37.70 4.74
CA GLU A 11 6.39 36.76 4.40
C GLU A 11 6.28 35.47 5.23
N LYS A 12 6.17 34.32 4.55
CA LYS A 12 6.13 33.00 5.20
C LYS A 12 7.49 32.71 5.83
N LYS A 13 7.58 32.81 7.15
CA LYS A 13 8.75 32.47 7.95
C LYS A 13 9.10 30.98 7.76
N VAL A 14 10.31 30.70 7.28
CA VAL A 14 10.85 29.33 7.17
C VAL A 14 11.28 28.87 8.58
N LEU A 15 10.59 27.87 9.14
CA LEU A 15 10.90 27.30 10.45
C LEU A 15 12.08 26.33 10.35
N ARG A 16 13.05 26.43 11.28
CA ARG A 16 14.22 25.54 11.34
C ARG A 16 13.99 24.35 12.29
N PRO A 17 14.68 23.20 12.10
CA PRO A 17 14.62 22.09 13.05
C PRO A 17 14.98 22.57 14.47
N GLY A 18 14.10 22.31 15.45
CA GLY A 18 14.23 22.76 16.84
C GLY A 18 13.34 23.95 17.25
N GLU A 19 12.77 24.70 16.29
CA GLU A 19 11.82 25.79 16.57
C GLU A 19 10.36 25.31 16.72
N ILE A 20 10.12 24.02 16.47
CA ILE A 20 8.80 23.40 16.49
C ILE A 20 8.59 22.75 17.85
N ARG A 21 7.70 23.32 18.67
CA ARG A 21 7.19 22.63 19.87
C ARG A 21 6.10 21.64 19.45
N LEU A 22 6.40 20.36 19.58
CA LEU A 22 5.45 19.28 19.40
C LEU A 22 4.43 19.30 20.53
N LYS A 23 3.15 19.11 20.21
CA LYS A 23 2.09 19.07 21.22
C LYS A 23 2.01 17.65 21.74
N SER A 24 2.25 17.47 23.03
CA SER A 24 2.11 16.16 23.70
C SER A 24 0.62 15.84 23.86
N VAL A 25 0.16 14.74 23.29
CA VAL A 25 -1.22 14.24 23.41
C VAL A 25 -1.18 12.93 24.18
N ARG A 26 -2.03 12.80 25.20
CA ARG A 26 -2.20 11.56 25.97
C ARG A 26 -3.33 10.73 25.37
N ASP A 27 -3.08 9.45 25.15
CA ASP A 27 -4.14 8.51 24.78
C ASP A 27 -5.13 8.35 25.94
N THR A 28 -6.43 8.47 25.65
CA THR A 28 -7.52 8.28 26.60
C THR A 28 -8.13 6.87 26.55
N SER A 29 -7.58 5.97 25.73
CA SER A 29 -8.17 4.65 25.42
C SER A 29 -7.47 3.45 26.06
N GLY A 30 -6.32 3.63 26.70
CA GLY A 30 -5.56 2.55 27.33
C GLY A 30 -4.07 2.89 27.42
N ASP A 31 -3.44 2.52 28.52
CA ASP A 31 -2.00 2.55 28.82
C ASP A 31 -1.29 3.91 28.99
N GLY A 32 -1.92 5.03 28.61
CA GLY A 32 -1.48 6.37 29.03
C GLY A 32 -0.15 6.84 28.39
N GLU A 33 0.24 6.25 27.26
CA GLU A 33 1.38 6.70 26.48
C GLU A 33 1.20 8.13 25.96
N VAL A 34 2.31 8.87 25.96
CA VAL A 34 2.37 10.28 25.54
C VAL A 34 2.93 10.33 24.13
N PHE A 35 2.11 10.74 23.16
CA PHE A 35 2.54 10.90 21.77
C PHE A 35 2.89 12.36 21.48
N GLU A 36 3.92 12.59 20.68
CA GLU A 36 4.25 13.92 20.16
C GLU A 36 3.58 14.13 18.80
N GLU A 37 2.63 15.07 18.73
CA GLU A 37 1.92 15.41 17.50
C GLU A 37 2.85 16.23 16.57
N LEU A 38 3.22 15.64 15.42
CA LEU A 38 4.01 16.33 14.39
C LEU A 38 3.24 17.53 13.82
N PRO A 39 3.88 18.70 13.63
CA PRO A 39 3.22 19.89 13.11
C PRO A 39 2.74 19.66 11.68
N VAL A 40 1.44 19.74 11.47
CA VAL A 40 0.86 19.77 10.13
C VAL A 40 1.13 21.15 9.54
N LEU A 41 1.91 21.23 8.46
CA LEU A 41 1.98 22.43 7.64
C LEU A 41 0.57 22.76 7.18
N GLY A 42 0.01 23.85 7.71
CA GLY A 42 -1.35 24.29 7.44
C GLY A 42 -1.59 24.43 5.94
N GLN A 43 -2.27 23.44 5.37
CA GLN A 43 -3.06 23.60 4.16
C GLN A 43 -4.49 23.35 4.56
N ASN A 44 -5.32 24.38 4.42
CA ASN A 44 -6.77 24.22 4.33
C ASN A 44 -7.02 23.39 3.06
N LEU A 45 -6.93 22.06 3.18
CA LEU A 45 -7.38 21.13 2.17
C LEU A 45 -8.91 21.22 2.15
N THR A 46 -9.43 22.16 1.37
CA THR A 46 -10.86 22.26 1.09
C THR A 46 -11.28 21.00 0.33
N THR A 47 -11.80 20.01 1.05
CA THR A 47 -12.44 18.84 0.44
C THR A 47 -13.74 19.32 -0.21
N THR A 48 -13.85 19.27 -1.53
CA THR A 48 -15.15 19.27 -2.22
C THR A 48 -15.89 18.01 -1.79
N ARG A 49 -16.69 18.12 -0.72
CA ARG A 49 -17.50 17.01 -0.18
C ARG A 49 -18.52 16.56 -1.23
N GLY A 50 -18.14 15.60 -2.07
CA GLY A 50 -19.08 14.73 -2.76
C GLY A 50 -19.59 13.68 -1.77
N LYS A 51 -20.91 13.41 -1.78
CA LYS A 51 -21.46 12.23 -1.09
C LYS A 51 -20.83 10.99 -1.73
N ARG A 52 -20.31 10.04 -0.92
CA ARG A 52 -19.79 8.76 -1.43
C ARG A 52 -20.85 8.13 -2.36
N PRO A 53 -20.51 7.90 -3.64
CA PRO A 53 -21.45 7.33 -4.60
C PRO A 53 -21.97 5.95 -4.20
N ASP A 54 -23.14 5.60 -4.73
CA ASP A 54 -23.82 4.36 -4.38
C ASP A 54 -23.07 3.12 -4.87
N TRP A 55 -22.37 3.20 -6.01
CA TRP A 55 -21.53 2.11 -6.54
C TRP A 55 -20.28 1.81 -5.70
N LEU A 56 -19.94 2.68 -4.74
CA LEU A 56 -18.86 2.45 -3.78
C LEU A 56 -19.38 1.88 -2.46
N ARG A 57 -20.69 1.67 -2.30
CA ARG A 57 -21.25 1.07 -1.08
C ARG A 57 -21.11 -0.44 -1.13
N VAL A 58 -20.59 -0.98 -0.04
CA VAL A 58 -20.29 -2.40 0.14
C VAL A 58 -20.78 -2.83 1.50
N LYS A 59 -21.24 -4.08 1.59
CA LYS A 59 -21.52 -4.69 2.88
C LYS A 59 -20.20 -5.12 3.49
N LEU A 60 -19.95 -4.70 4.73
CA LEU A 60 -18.80 -5.18 5.46
C LEU A 60 -18.95 -6.70 5.70
N PRO A 61 -17.85 -7.46 5.62
CA PRO A 61 -17.88 -8.87 5.96
C PRO A 61 -18.30 -9.05 7.42
N TYR A 62 -19.20 -10.01 7.67
CA TYR A 62 -19.66 -10.38 9.00
C TYR A 62 -19.90 -11.90 9.03
N GLY A 63 -19.80 -12.51 10.22
CA GLY A 63 -20.06 -13.93 10.43
C GLY A 63 -18.91 -14.68 11.11
N GLU A 64 -19.14 -15.96 11.38
CA GLU A 64 -18.22 -16.83 12.12
C GLU A 64 -16.89 -17.03 11.38
N THR A 65 -16.92 -17.17 10.06
CA THR A 65 -15.71 -17.27 9.23
C THR A 65 -14.81 -16.03 9.34
N TYR A 66 -15.41 -14.84 9.38
CA TYR A 66 -14.67 -13.59 9.58
C TYR A 66 -14.09 -13.51 10.99
N LYS A 67 -14.85 -13.93 12.00
CA LYS A 67 -14.40 -13.95 13.39
C LYS A 67 -13.20 -14.90 13.57
N ASN A 68 -13.30 -16.12 13.05
CA ASN A 68 -12.21 -17.09 13.11
C ASN A 68 -10.93 -16.58 12.44
N LEU A 69 -11.06 -15.83 11.33
CA LEU A 69 -9.92 -15.18 10.68
C LEU A 69 -9.25 -14.17 11.61
N VAL A 70 -10.04 -13.27 12.19
CA VAL A 70 -9.53 -12.25 13.13
C VAL A 70 -8.86 -12.93 14.32
N ASP A 71 -9.50 -13.96 14.89
CA ASP A 71 -8.98 -14.72 16.03
C ASP A 71 -7.65 -15.43 15.70
N ILE A 72 -7.48 -15.99 14.49
CA ILE A 72 -6.20 -16.59 14.06
C ILE A 72 -5.11 -15.52 13.97
N ILE A 73 -5.40 -14.38 13.34
CA ILE A 73 -4.41 -13.30 13.18
C ILE A 73 -3.99 -12.74 14.54
N GLU A 74 -4.95 -12.47 15.44
CA GLU A 74 -4.67 -11.94 16.77
C GLU A 74 -3.94 -12.95 17.66
N SER A 75 -4.34 -14.22 17.65
CA SER A 75 -3.68 -15.27 18.44
C SER A 75 -2.25 -15.59 18.01
N HIS A 76 -1.88 -15.23 16.79
CA HIS A 76 -0.52 -15.42 16.26
C HIS A 76 0.33 -14.15 16.30
N ASP A 77 -0.19 -13.07 16.91
CA ASP A 77 0.48 -11.77 16.96
C ASP A 77 0.96 -11.31 15.57
N LEU A 78 0.01 -11.33 14.62
CA LEU A 78 0.22 -10.96 13.23
C LEU A 78 -0.60 -9.73 12.88
N HIS A 79 -0.19 -9.05 11.81
CA HIS A 79 -0.95 -7.94 11.23
C HIS A 79 -1.39 -8.25 9.81
N THR A 80 -2.52 -7.66 9.41
CA THR A 80 -2.98 -7.72 8.02
C THR A 80 -3.31 -6.31 7.54
N VAL A 81 -2.92 -5.98 6.31
CA VAL A 81 -3.36 -4.74 5.64
C VAL A 81 -4.89 -4.71 5.54
N CYS A 82 -5.50 -5.89 5.41
CA CYS A 82 -6.94 -6.07 5.38
C CYS A 82 -7.64 -5.44 6.60
N GLN A 83 -7.15 -5.70 7.82
CA GLN A 83 -7.69 -5.12 9.05
C GLN A 83 -7.34 -3.63 9.17
N SER A 84 -6.07 -3.27 8.97
CA SER A 84 -5.60 -1.88 9.11
C SER A 84 -6.32 -0.92 8.15
N ALA A 85 -6.61 -1.37 6.93
CA ALA A 85 -7.29 -0.59 5.90
C ALA A 85 -8.82 -0.78 5.89
N ARG A 86 -9.40 -1.58 6.81
CA ARG A 86 -10.83 -1.93 6.84
C ARG A 86 -11.33 -2.37 5.47
N CYS A 87 -10.60 -3.31 4.86
CA CYS A 87 -10.79 -3.69 3.47
C CYS A 87 -12.19 -4.29 3.25
N PRO A 88 -12.97 -3.79 2.27
CA PRO A 88 -14.31 -4.33 2.01
C PRO A 88 -14.28 -5.72 1.37
N ASN A 89 -13.14 -6.14 0.83
CA ASN A 89 -13.02 -7.37 0.03
C ASN A 89 -12.62 -8.60 0.87
N MET A 90 -12.43 -8.47 2.19
CA MET A 90 -11.85 -9.54 3.01
C MET A 90 -12.62 -10.86 2.91
N GLY A 91 -13.96 -10.82 2.97
CA GLY A 91 -14.77 -12.03 2.90
C GLY A 91 -14.64 -12.75 1.55
N GLU A 92 -14.53 -11.99 0.47
CA GLU A 92 -14.39 -12.53 -0.88
C GLU A 92 -13.01 -13.13 -1.12
N CYS A 93 -11.95 -12.35 -0.84
CA CYS A 93 -10.56 -12.81 -0.96
C CYS A 93 -10.34 -14.10 -0.16
N TRP A 94 -10.85 -14.14 1.07
CA TRP A 94 -10.74 -15.29 1.92
C TRP A 94 -11.45 -16.53 1.37
N THR A 95 -12.68 -16.37 0.89
CA THR A 95 -13.46 -17.47 0.30
C THR A 95 -12.77 -18.03 -0.96
N ALA A 96 -12.02 -17.19 -1.67
CA ALA A 96 -11.17 -17.60 -2.79
C ALA A 96 -9.87 -18.32 -2.35
N GLY A 97 -9.60 -18.42 -1.05
CA GLY A 97 -8.38 -19.01 -0.51
C GLY A 97 -7.17 -18.07 -0.56
N THR A 98 -7.40 -16.76 -0.54
CA THR A 98 -6.37 -15.72 -0.58
C THR A 98 -6.34 -14.90 0.71
N ALA A 99 -5.14 -14.67 1.26
CA ALA A 99 -4.96 -13.81 2.43
C ALA A 99 -3.73 -12.92 2.27
N THR A 100 -3.78 -11.72 2.85
CA THR A 100 -2.68 -10.74 2.82
C THR A 100 -2.14 -10.48 4.21
N PHE A 101 -0.88 -10.82 4.43
CA PHE A 101 -0.16 -10.65 5.70
C PHE A 101 0.76 -9.44 5.63
N MET A 102 0.75 -8.62 6.67
CA MET A 102 1.66 -7.49 6.84
C MET A 102 2.71 -7.86 7.87
N ILE A 103 3.93 -8.11 7.39
CA ILE A 103 5.10 -8.43 8.23
C ILE A 103 5.85 -7.15 8.62
N LEU A 104 6.82 -7.30 9.53
CA LEU A 104 7.67 -6.23 10.08
C LEU A 104 6.94 -5.24 11.00
N GLY A 105 5.80 -5.66 11.56
CA GLY A 105 4.98 -4.86 12.47
C GLY A 105 3.92 -4.00 11.76
N ASN A 106 3.38 -3.02 12.50
CA ASN A 106 2.31 -2.12 12.06
C ASN A 106 2.69 -0.62 12.09
N VAL A 107 3.97 -0.30 12.35
CA VAL A 107 4.53 1.05 12.35
C VAL A 107 5.54 1.19 11.21
N CYS A 108 5.32 2.17 10.34
CA CYS A 108 6.09 2.42 9.14
C CYS A 108 7.00 3.64 9.31
N THR A 109 8.24 3.57 8.83
CA THR A 109 9.14 4.73 8.78
C THR A 109 8.74 5.81 7.77
N ARG A 110 7.70 5.56 6.98
CA ARG A 110 7.20 6.47 5.93
C ARG A 110 5.77 6.94 6.20
N SER A 111 5.49 8.18 5.78
CA SER A 111 4.22 8.89 5.92
C SER A 111 3.56 9.15 4.56
N CYS A 112 3.30 8.08 3.81
CA CYS A 112 2.53 8.19 2.56
C CYS A 112 1.15 8.80 2.85
N GLY A 113 0.77 9.87 2.16
CA GLY A 113 -0.43 10.67 2.47
C GLY A 113 -1.76 9.94 2.30
N PHE A 114 -1.73 8.75 1.69
CA PHE A 114 -2.90 7.89 1.49
C PHE A 114 -3.00 6.71 2.47
N CYS A 115 -1.91 6.37 3.17
CA CYS A 115 -1.77 5.09 3.86
C CYS A 115 -2.23 5.17 5.32
N ALA A 116 -3.07 4.22 5.74
CA ALA A 116 -3.63 4.17 7.10
C ALA A 116 -2.70 3.55 8.15
N VAL A 117 -1.53 3.03 7.75
CA VAL A 117 -0.54 2.44 8.65
C VAL A 117 0.10 3.53 9.51
N LEU A 118 0.34 3.24 10.78
CA LEU A 118 0.95 4.19 11.71
C LEU A 118 2.33 4.61 11.22
N THR A 119 2.63 5.90 11.33
CA THR A 119 3.98 6.41 11.03
C THR A 119 4.77 6.52 12.32
N GLY A 120 5.99 5.98 12.33
CA GLY A 120 6.89 6.06 13.47
C GLY A 120 8.20 5.35 13.20
N ARG A 121 9.05 5.29 14.21
CA ARG A 121 10.25 4.44 14.18
C ARG A 121 9.95 3.20 15.01
N PRO A 122 10.00 1.99 14.44
CA PRO A 122 9.88 0.78 15.24
C PRO A 122 11.04 0.71 16.24
N ASP A 123 10.71 0.60 17.53
CA ASP A 123 11.70 0.56 18.62
C ASP A 123 12.37 -0.82 18.74
N GLU A 124 11.71 -1.85 18.22
CA GLU A 124 12.14 -3.23 18.30
C GLU A 124 12.97 -3.66 17.08
N GLY A 125 13.81 -4.68 17.32
CA GLY A 125 14.58 -5.35 16.26
C GLY A 125 13.68 -6.04 15.23
N LEU A 126 14.26 -6.95 14.45
CA LEU A 126 13.41 -7.87 13.67
C LEU A 126 12.93 -8.98 14.59
N ASP A 127 11.62 -9.24 14.55
CA ASP A 127 11.10 -10.50 15.03
C ASP A 127 11.41 -11.59 13.99
N TRP A 128 12.42 -12.41 14.31
CA TRP A 128 12.84 -13.51 13.42
C TRP A 128 11.92 -14.73 13.48
N ASP A 129 10.97 -14.79 14.41
CA ASP A 129 9.96 -15.88 14.47
C ASP A 129 8.65 -15.50 13.74
N GLU A 130 8.46 -14.23 13.37
CA GLU A 130 7.32 -13.76 12.57
C GLU A 130 7.10 -14.61 11.29
N PRO A 131 8.14 -14.96 10.49
CA PRO A 131 8.00 -15.88 9.34
C PRO A 131 7.31 -17.20 9.67
N ARG A 132 7.66 -17.84 10.79
CA ARG A 132 7.08 -19.11 11.22
C ARG A 132 5.60 -18.91 11.59
N ARG A 133 5.28 -17.84 12.31
CA ARG A 133 3.89 -17.52 12.69
C ARG A 133 3.01 -17.25 11.47
N VAL A 134 3.52 -16.54 10.46
CA VAL A 134 2.82 -16.35 9.18
C VAL A 134 2.57 -17.68 8.49
N ALA A 135 3.56 -18.56 8.43
CA ALA A 135 3.41 -19.88 7.83
C ALA A 135 2.37 -20.75 8.56
N ASP A 136 2.39 -20.74 9.90
CA ASP A 136 1.38 -21.42 10.70
C ASP A 136 -0.02 -20.86 10.46
N ALA A 137 -0.16 -19.54 10.38
CA ALA A 137 -1.43 -18.91 10.02
C ALA A 137 -1.87 -19.40 8.63
N VAL A 138 -1.04 -19.31 7.59
CA VAL A 138 -1.34 -19.81 6.23
C VAL A 138 -1.82 -21.27 6.22
N ARG A 139 -1.17 -22.13 7.01
CA ARG A 139 -1.55 -23.54 7.16
C ARG A 139 -2.92 -23.71 7.81
N LEU A 140 -3.14 -23.10 8.98
CA LEU A 140 -4.41 -23.16 9.71
C LEU A 140 -5.56 -22.59 8.89
N MET A 141 -5.24 -21.55 8.13
CA MET A 141 -6.16 -20.78 7.31
C MET A 141 -6.55 -21.49 6.00
N GLY A 142 -5.83 -22.54 5.60
CA GLY A 142 -6.16 -23.24 4.38
C GLY A 142 -5.80 -22.47 3.10
N VAL A 143 -5.01 -21.40 3.18
CA VAL A 143 -4.70 -20.46 2.07
C VAL A 143 -4.00 -21.17 0.92
N ASN A 144 -4.47 -20.88 -0.30
CA ASN A 144 -3.89 -21.37 -1.56
C ASN A 144 -3.00 -20.31 -2.23
N HIS A 145 -3.29 -19.03 -2.00
CA HIS A 145 -2.48 -17.91 -2.49
C HIS A 145 -2.19 -16.92 -1.36
N ALA A 146 -0.93 -16.81 -0.95
CA ALA A 146 -0.51 -15.92 0.13
C ALA A 146 0.10 -14.63 -0.45
N VAL A 147 -0.42 -13.48 -0.04
CA VAL A 147 0.18 -12.17 -0.36
C VAL A 147 0.94 -11.67 0.86
N ILE A 148 2.23 -11.42 0.72
CA ILE A 148 3.09 -10.94 1.80
C ILE A 148 3.50 -9.50 1.51
N THR A 149 3.17 -8.59 2.41
CA THR A 149 3.54 -7.18 2.32
C THR A 149 4.16 -6.72 3.63
N SER A 150 4.71 -5.52 3.69
CA SER A 150 5.31 -5.01 4.91
C SER A 150 5.15 -3.51 5.07
N VAL A 151 5.38 -3.04 6.29
CA VAL A 151 5.76 -1.64 6.52
C VAL A 151 7.17 -1.37 6.01
N ASN A 152 7.54 -0.09 5.84
CA ASN A 152 8.92 0.26 5.51
C ASN A 152 9.78 0.25 6.78
N ARG A 153 10.98 -0.33 6.68
CA ARG A 153 12.01 -0.38 7.72
C ARG A 153 13.27 0.37 7.30
N ASP A 154 13.13 1.66 6.98
CA ASP A 154 14.22 2.48 6.46
C ASP A 154 15.36 2.72 7.47
N GLU A 155 15.15 2.45 8.76
CA GLU A 155 16.20 2.49 9.77
C GLU A 155 17.18 1.31 9.67
N ARG A 156 16.85 0.26 8.91
CA ARG A 156 17.72 -0.90 8.68
C ARG A 156 18.55 -0.78 7.41
N LYS A 157 19.68 -1.50 7.40
CA LYS A 157 20.59 -1.61 6.24
C LYS A 157 20.10 -2.59 5.17
N ASP A 158 19.23 -3.53 5.55
CA ASP A 158 18.64 -4.55 4.68
C ASP A 158 17.16 -4.28 4.37
N GLY A 159 16.60 -3.17 4.89
CA GLY A 159 15.20 -2.80 4.72
C GLY A 159 14.18 -3.84 5.19
N GLY A 160 14.59 -4.85 5.97
CA GLY A 160 13.74 -5.98 6.39
C GLY A 160 13.59 -7.10 5.35
N ALA A 161 14.30 -7.06 4.22
CA ALA A 161 14.23 -8.07 3.17
C ALA A 161 14.44 -9.54 3.63
N PRO A 162 15.31 -9.85 4.62
CA PRO A 162 15.44 -11.22 5.12
C PRO A 162 14.14 -11.84 5.64
N ILE A 163 13.24 -11.04 6.25
CA ILE A 163 11.96 -11.56 6.78
C ILE A 163 11.02 -11.94 5.63
N PHE A 164 11.00 -11.20 4.52
CA PHE A 164 10.29 -11.63 3.32
C PHE A 164 10.80 -12.99 2.84
N ALA A 165 12.12 -13.14 2.71
CA ALA A 165 12.73 -14.37 2.22
C ALA A 165 12.44 -15.57 3.13
N GLU A 166 12.58 -15.42 4.44
CA GLU A 166 12.27 -16.49 5.40
C GLU A 166 10.77 -16.80 5.43
N THR A 167 9.90 -15.80 5.33
CA THR A 167 8.43 -16.02 5.28
C THR A 167 8.04 -16.89 4.10
N ILE A 168 8.60 -16.62 2.90
CA ILE A 168 8.35 -17.44 1.71
C ILE A 168 8.82 -18.88 1.90
N LYS A 169 10.02 -19.07 2.49
CA LYS A 169 10.56 -20.40 2.77
C LYS A 169 9.70 -21.17 3.76
N GLU A 170 9.28 -20.55 4.86
CA GLU A 170 8.44 -21.18 5.88
C GLU A 170 7.06 -21.56 5.32
N ILE A 171 6.41 -20.68 4.55
CA ILE A 171 5.13 -21.00 3.90
C ILE A 171 5.27 -22.23 2.99
N ARG A 172 6.31 -22.28 2.15
CA ARG A 172 6.55 -23.40 1.24
C ARG A 172 6.79 -24.73 1.98
N LYS A 173 7.41 -24.69 3.17
CA LYS A 173 7.61 -25.88 4.01
C LYS A 173 6.29 -26.43 4.54
N VAL A 174 5.40 -25.57 5.04
CA VAL A 174 4.17 -26.00 5.73
C VAL A 174 2.98 -26.19 4.78
N ARG A 175 2.99 -25.54 3.61
CA ARG A 175 1.94 -25.64 2.59
C ARG A 175 2.55 -25.72 1.18
N PRO A 176 3.10 -26.88 0.80
CA PRO A 176 3.55 -27.11 -0.58
C PRO A 176 2.41 -26.85 -1.58
N GLY A 177 2.72 -26.10 -2.65
CA GLY A 177 1.74 -25.73 -3.67
C GLY A 177 0.94 -24.44 -3.39
N CYS A 178 1.11 -23.80 -2.23
CA CYS A 178 0.64 -22.42 -2.05
C CYS A 178 1.49 -21.48 -2.91
N THR A 179 0.84 -20.70 -3.75
CA THR A 179 1.49 -19.65 -4.56
C THR A 179 1.63 -18.38 -3.71
N ILE A 180 2.68 -17.61 -3.96
CA ILE A 180 3.08 -16.49 -3.12
C ILE A 180 3.32 -15.25 -3.96
N GLU A 181 2.58 -14.18 -3.65
CA GLU A 181 2.85 -12.82 -4.12
C GLU A 181 3.56 -12.05 -3.01
N VAL A 182 4.60 -11.30 -3.35
CA VAL A 182 5.20 -10.31 -2.44
C VAL A 182 4.86 -8.90 -2.90
N LEU A 183 4.32 -8.06 -2.03
CA LEU A 183 4.16 -6.61 -2.23
C LEU A 183 5.21 -5.87 -1.41
N ILE A 184 6.33 -5.57 -2.05
CA ILE A 184 7.56 -5.07 -1.40
C ILE A 184 7.65 -3.54 -1.37
N PRO A 185 8.39 -2.97 -0.40
CA PRO A 185 8.83 -1.58 -0.47
C PRO A 185 9.87 -1.36 -1.59
N ASP A 186 10.28 -0.11 -1.81
CA ASP A 186 11.33 0.22 -2.80
C ASP A 186 12.77 -0.02 -2.27
N PHE A 187 12.89 -0.49 -1.02
CA PHE A 187 14.12 -0.64 -0.24
C PHE A 187 15.07 0.57 -0.28
N ARG A 188 14.57 1.78 -0.60
CA ARG A 188 15.36 2.99 -0.91
C ARG A 188 16.41 2.80 -2.02
N GLY A 189 16.25 1.80 -2.89
CA GLY A 189 17.23 1.46 -3.93
C GLY A 189 18.42 0.67 -3.39
N LEU A 190 18.27 0.01 -2.24
CA LEU A 190 19.25 -0.96 -1.75
C LEU A 190 19.08 -2.27 -2.53
N TRP A 191 19.80 -2.39 -3.65
CA TRP A 191 19.63 -3.52 -4.58
C TRP A 191 20.02 -4.86 -3.98
N ASP A 192 20.96 -4.90 -3.03
CA ASP A 192 21.28 -6.12 -2.29
C ASP A 192 20.07 -6.60 -1.45
N ALA A 193 19.29 -5.67 -0.89
CA ALA A 193 18.07 -6.01 -0.16
C ALA A 193 16.97 -6.51 -1.11
N LEU A 194 16.83 -5.89 -2.28
CA LEU A 194 15.94 -6.40 -3.32
C LEU A 194 16.34 -7.83 -3.73
N GLN A 195 17.63 -8.07 -3.96
CA GLN A 195 18.15 -9.37 -4.40
C GLN A 195 17.79 -10.51 -3.44
N ILE A 196 17.82 -10.27 -2.12
CA ILE A 196 17.41 -11.26 -1.10
C ILE A 196 15.99 -11.77 -1.37
N VAL A 197 15.06 -10.89 -1.79
CA VAL A 197 13.68 -11.27 -2.11
C VAL A 197 13.57 -11.91 -3.50
N LEU A 198 14.38 -11.47 -4.48
CA LEU A 198 14.40 -12.05 -5.82
C LEU A 198 14.92 -13.50 -5.82
N ASP A 199 15.94 -13.79 -5.01
CA ASP A 199 16.60 -15.10 -4.93
C ASP A 199 15.67 -16.22 -4.48
N VAL A 200 14.67 -15.90 -3.65
CA VAL A 200 13.65 -16.87 -3.21
C VAL A 200 12.51 -17.05 -4.22
N ARG A 201 12.54 -16.33 -5.34
CA ARG A 201 11.63 -16.46 -6.49
C ARG A 201 10.15 -16.58 -6.11
N PRO A 202 9.52 -15.51 -5.57
CA PRO A 202 8.07 -15.48 -5.42
C PRO A 202 7.38 -15.69 -6.77
N GLU A 203 6.17 -16.25 -6.77
CA GLU A 203 5.40 -16.43 -8.00
C GLU A 203 5.02 -15.08 -8.63
N ILE A 204 4.74 -14.06 -7.81
CA ILE A 204 4.52 -12.69 -8.25
C ILE A 204 5.35 -11.73 -7.40
N LEU A 205 6.12 -10.86 -8.06
CA LEU A 205 6.72 -9.69 -7.41
C LEU A 205 5.90 -8.44 -7.71
N ASN A 206 5.30 -7.89 -6.67
CA ASN A 206 4.51 -6.68 -6.71
C ASN A 206 5.26 -5.51 -6.06
N HIS A 207 5.33 -4.38 -6.76
CA HIS A 207 5.75 -3.11 -6.18
C HIS A 207 4.87 -2.00 -6.73
N ASN A 208 3.99 -1.47 -5.89
CA ASN A 208 3.09 -0.41 -6.32
C ASN A 208 3.81 0.91 -6.57
N VAL A 209 3.46 1.57 -7.67
CA VAL A 209 3.82 2.96 -7.96
C VAL A 209 2.82 3.94 -7.34
N GLU A 210 1.57 3.50 -7.12
CA GLU A 210 0.47 4.19 -6.44
C GLU A 210 -0.15 5.39 -7.20
N THR A 211 0.63 6.22 -7.87
CA THR A 211 0.11 7.40 -8.58
C THR A 211 1.04 7.88 -9.69
N VAL A 212 0.58 8.85 -10.47
CA VAL A 212 1.30 9.46 -11.60
C VAL A 212 2.49 10.33 -11.14
N PRO A 213 3.52 10.53 -11.98
CA PRO A 213 4.75 11.27 -11.62
C PRO A 213 4.51 12.64 -10.99
N ARG A 214 3.58 13.43 -11.53
CA ARG A 214 3.25 14.78 -11.06
C ARG A 214 2.78 14.78 -9.59
N LEU A 215 2.04 13.76 -9.18
CA LEU A 215 1.49 13.65 -7.82
C LEU A 215 2.43 12.95 -6.84
N TYR A 216 3.51 12.34 -7.33
CA TYR A 216 4.32 11.41 -6.56
C TYR A 216 4.86 12.01 -5.25
N ARG A 217 5.40 13.23 -5.28
CA ARG A 217 5.93 13.90 -4.08
C ARG A 217 4.84 14.25 -3.05
N ARG A 218 3.61 14.51 -3.51
CA ARG A 218 2.45 14.80 -2.65
C ARG A 218 1.93 13.51 -2.00
N VAL A 219 1.87 12.42 -2.76
CA VAL A 219 1.27 11.15 -2.35
C VAL A 219 2.25 10.28 -1.56
N ARG A 220 3.52 10.24 -1.98
CA ARG A 220 4.61 9.42 -1.44
C ARG A 220 5.88 10.25 -1.23
N PRO A 221 5.92 11.15 -0.22
CA PRO A 221 7.00 12.12 -0.07
C PRO A 221 8.40 11.52 0.09
N GLN A 222 8.50 10.26 0.52
CA GLN A 222 9.77 9.55 0.75
C GLN A 222 10.09 8.48 -0.31
N ALA A 223 9.22 8.28 -1.30
CA ALA A 223 9.49 7.37 -2.43
C ALA A 223 10.01 8.14 -3.64
N ASN A 224 10.54 7.42 -4.64
CA ASN A 224 10.91 7.99 -5.94
C ASN A 224 10.23 7.20 -7.08
N TYR A 225 9.66 7.89 -8.08
CA TYR A 225 8.91 7.27 -9.18
C TYR A 225 9.81 6.36 -10.04
N GLU A 226 10.93 6.91 -10.51
CA GLU A 226 11.91 6.17 -11.32
C GLU A 226 12.46 4.95 -10.58
N ARG A 227 12.76 5.09 -9.28
CA ARG A 227 13.18 3.97 -8.46
C ARG A 227 12.12 2.87 -8.39
N SER A 228 10.85 3.24 -8.25
CA SER A 228 9.76 2.27 -8.22
C SER A 228 9.60 1.52 -9.54
N LEU A 229 9.80 2.19 -10.67
CA LEU A 229 9.89 1.54 -11.99
C LEU A 229 11.13 0.65 -12.10
N GLU A 230 12.27 1.09 -11.58
CA GLU A 230 13.52 0.34 -11.59
C GLU A 230 13.42 -0.98 -10.79
N VAL A 231 12.74 -0.98 -9.63
CA VAL A 231 12.45 -2.21 -8.87
C VAL A 231 11.71 -3.23 -9.74
N LEU A 232 10.69 -2.79 -10.48
CA LEU A 232 9.89 -3.64 -11.37
C LEU A 232 10.74 -4.15 -12.54
N ARG A 233 11.52 -3.27 -13.17
CA ARG A 233 12.41 -3.61 -14.28
C ARG A 233 13.44 -4.67 -13.89
N ILE A 234 14.16 -4.46 -12.78
CA ILE A 234 15.17 -5.42 -12.27
C ILE A 234 14.52 -6.77 -12.00
N SER A 235 13.34 -6.78 -11.38
CA SER A 235 12.59 -8.00 -11.07
C SER A 235 12.19 -8.76 -12.33
N LYS A 236 11.73 -8.04 -13.37
CA LYS A 236 11.39 -8.61 -14.67
C LYS A 236 12.61 -9.19 -15.39
N GLU A 237 13.73 -8.49 -15.37
CA GLU A 237 14.99 -8.93 -15.98
C GLU A 237 15.52 -10.23 -15.36
N GLN A 238 15.18 -10.51 -14.09
CA GLN A 238 15.48 -11.79 -13.43
C GLN A 238 14.42 -12.89 -13.67
N GLY A 239 13.48 -12.63 -14.57
CA GLY A 239 12.46 -13.58 -15.01
C GLY A 239 11.32 -13.79 -14.01
N LEU A 240 11.08 -12.85 -13.09
CA LEU A 240 9.88 -12.88 -12.26
C LEU A 240 8.68 -12.27 -12.99
N ARG A 241 7.49 -12.73 -12.63
CA ARG A 241 6.24 -12.09 -13.02
C ARG A 241 6.03 -10.86 -12.15
N THR A 242 5.87 -9.70 -12.79
CA THR A 242 5.84 -8.41 -12.10
C THR A 242 4.43 -7.83 -12.05
N LYS A 243 4.14 -7.15 -10.97
CA LYS A 243 2.85 -6.50 -10.72
C LYS A 243 3.04 -5.12 -10.13
N SER A 244 2.15 -4.20 -10.49
CA SER A 244 2.10 -2.89 -9.87
C SER A 244 0.67 -2.37 -9.83
N GLY A 245 0.41 -1.47 -8.90
CA GLY A 245 -0.89 -0.86 -8.70
C GLY A 245 -0.84 0.65 -8.63
N ILE A 246 -1.95 1.27 -9.01
CA ILE A 246 -2.23 2.68 -8.78
C ILE A 246 -3.60 2.89 -8.14
N MET A 247 -3.73 4.00 -7.44
CA MET A 247 -5.02 4.51 -6.98
C MET A 247 -5.39 5.75 -7.79
N VAL A 248 -6.65 5.81 -8.20
CA VAL A 248 -7.23 6.96 -8.91
C VAL A 248 -8.22 7.73 -8.03
N GLY A 249 -8.42 9.01 -8.33
CA GLY A 249 -9.17 9.97 -7.52
C GLY A 249 -8.29 10.85 -6.63
N LEU A 250 -6.98 10.92 -6.88
CA LEU A 250 -6.01 11.77 -6.17
C LEU A 250 -5.68 13.08 -6.93
N GLY A 251 -6.30 13.27 -8.09
CA GLY A 251 -6.17 14.47 -8.94
C GLY A 251 -5.34 14.24 -10.20
N GLU A 252 -5.06 12.99 -10.56
CA GLU A 252 -4.47 12.59 -11.84
C GLU A 252 -5.47 12.79 -12.99
N THR A 253 -4.98 13.05 -14.19
CA THR A 253 -5.81 13.05 -15.41
C THR A 253 -5.79 11.67 -16.07
N GLU A 254 -6.78 11.39 -16.91
CA GLU A 254 -6.82 10.15 -17.68
C GLU A 254 -5.58 9.98 -18.57
N ASP A 255 -5.09 11.05 -19.19
CA ASP A 255 -3.88 11.03 -20.02
C ASP A 255 -2.64 10.66 -19.20
N GLU A 256 -2.50 11.18 -17.98
CA GLU A 256 -1.38 10.82 -17.10
C GLU A 256 -1.43 9.35 -16.68
N VAL A 257 -2.63 8.79 -16.48
CA VAL A 257 -2.80 7.36 -16.21
C VAL A 257 -2.38 6.53 -17.42
N VAL A 258 -2.71 6.97 -18.63
CA VAL A 258 -2.30 6.29 -19.88
C VAL A 258 -0.78 6.38 -20.10
N GLU A 259 -0.15 7.52 -19.82
CA GLU A 259 1.32 7.62 -19.88
C GLU A 259 1.98 6.70 -18.85
N LEU A 260 1.45 6.60 -17.64
CA LEU A 260 1.94 5.66 -16.64
C LEU A 260 1.78 4.19 -17.09
N MET A 261 0.71 3.84 -17.81
CA MET A 261 0.56 2.51 -18.40
C MET A 261 1.67 2.21 -19.42
N LYS A 262 2.09 3.21 -20.20
CA LYS A 262 3.24 3.07 -21.12
C LYS A 262 4.54 2.84 -20.37
N ASP A 263 4.74 3.54 -19.25
CA ASP A 263 5.89 3.30 -18.37
C ASP A 263 5.88 1.87 -17.82
N PHE A 264 4.70 1.36 -17.43
CA PHE A 264 4.55 -0.01 -16.96
C PHE A 264 4.93 -1.03 -18.03
N VAL A 265 4.47 -0.84 -19.27
CA VAL A 265 4.86 -1.69 -20.41
C VAL A 265 6.36 -1.61 -20.67
N ALA A 266 6.94 -0.41 -20.67
CA ALA A 266 8.38 -0.19 -20.89
C ALA A 266 9.26 -0.86 -19.82
N ASN A 267 8.76 -1.00 -18.59
CA ASN A 267 9.45 -1.66 -17.49
C ASN A 267 8.99 -3.12 -17.27
N GLY A 268 8.21 -3.66 -18.21
CA GLY A 268 7.84 -5.06 -18.27
C GLY A 268 6.92 -5.53 -17.14
N VAL A 269 6.01 -4.67 -16.69
CA VAL A 269 4.92 -5.02 -15.74
C VAL A 269 3.94 -5.97 -16.41
N ASN A 270 3.71 -7.15 -15.83
CA ASN A 270 2.74 -8.12 -16.34
C ASN A 270 1.31 -7.81 -15.89
N VAL A 271 1.16 -7.42 -14.61
CA VAL A 271 -0.15 -7.27 -13.98
C VAL A 271 -0.30 -5.86 -13.45
N MET A 272 -1.38 -5.18 -13.83
CA MET A 272 -1.74 -3.87 -13.31
C MET A 272 -3.03 -3.95 -12.49
N THR A 273 -3.03 -3.34 -11.31
CA THR A 273 -4.26 -3.12 -10.54
C THR A 273 -4.59 -1.63 -10.46
N ILE A 274 -5.84 -1.25 -10.69
CA ILE A 274 -6.28 0.14 -10.58
C ILE A 274 -7.57 0.23 -9.77
N GLY A 275 -7.49 0.95 -8.65
CA GLY A 275 -8.57 1.08 -7.68
C GLY A 275 -8.90 2.52 -7.32
N GLN A 276 -10.11 2.78 -6.83
CA GLN A 276 -10.45 4.09 -6.27
C GLN A 276 -9.68 4.33 -4.97
N TYR A 277 -9.02 5.48 -4.87
CA TYR A 277 -8.53 6.01 -3.61
C TYR A 277 -9.70 6.30 -2.67
N LEU A 278 -9.67 5.66 -1.50
CA LEU A 278 -10.61 5.92 -0.42
C LEU A 278 -9.83 6.51 0.76
N GLN A 279 -10.17 7.74 1.11
CA GLN A 279 -9.54 8.46 2.23
C GLN A 279 -9.77 7.71 3.55
N PRO A 280 -8.70 7.24 4.25
CA PRO A 280 -8.85 6.51 5.50
C PRO A 280 -9.41 7.38 6.65
N THR A 281 -8.85 8.58 6.83
CA THR A 281 -9.29 9.56 7.82
C THR A 281 -9.17 10.97 7.25
N ARG A 282 -9.79 11.96 7.90
CA ARG A 282 -9.72 13.37 7.47
C ARG A 282 -8.31 13.97 7.47
N MET A 283 -7.34 13.31 8.11
CA MET A 283 -5.94 13.73 8.13
C MET A 283 -5.15 13.28 6.90
N HIS A 284 -5.70 12.35 6.12
CA HIS A 284 -5.10 11.85 4.88
C HIS A 284 -5.49 12.75 3.70
N LEU A 285 -4.84 12.53 2.56
CA LEU A 285 -5.14 13.26 1.33
C LEU A 285 -6.64 13.25 1.01
N PRO A 286 -7.20 14.37 0.52
CA PRO A 286 -8.60 14.39 0.11
C PRO A 286 -8.79 13.52 -1.14
N VAL A 287 -9.98 12.93 -1.27
CA VAL A 287 -10.43 12.41 -2.56
C VAL A 287 -10.75 13.62 -3.44
N GLU A 288 -10.05 13.77 -4.56
CA GLU A 288 -10.31 14.83 -5.53
C GLU A 288 -11.50 14.46 -6.42
N GLU A 289 -11.60 13.18 -6.80
CA GLU A 289 -12.67 12.67 -7.66
C GLU A 289 -13.06 11.22 -7.29
N PHE A 290 -14.37 10.92 -7.37
CA PHE A 290 -14.86 9.55 -7.36
C PHE A 290 -15.06 9.08 -8.80
N ILE A 291 -14.11 8.30 -9.29
CA ILE A 291 -14.07 7.83 -10.67
C ILE A 291 -15.26 6.90 -10.95
N HIS A 292 -15.93 7.12 -12.07
CA HIS A 292 -17.08 6.32 -12.47
C HIS A 292 -16.64 4.91 -12.92
N PRO A 293 -17.42 3.84 -12.66
CA PRO A 293 -17.08 2.47 -13.09
C PRO A 293 -16.76 2.32 -14.59
N ASP A 294 -17.35 3.16 -15.43
CA ASP A 294 -17.12 3.17 -16.88
C ASP A 294 -15.67 3.56 -17.23
N THR A 295 -15.10 4.49 -16.47
CA THR A 295 -13.70 4.90 -16.62
C THR A 295 -12.76 3.75 -16.23
N PHE A 296 -13.08 3.00 -15.17
CA PHE A 296 -12.33 1.77 -14.83
C PHE A 296 -12.38 0.74 -15.97
N ARG A 297 -13.55 0.52 -16.58
CA ARG A 297 -13.67 -0.36 -17.76
C ARG A 297 -12.79 0.12 -18.93
N ARG A 298 -12.73 1.45 -19.15
CA ARG A 298 -11.85 2.05 -20.16
C ARG A 298 -10.37 1.85 -19.81
N TYR A 299 -9.96 2.05 -18.56
CA TYR A 299 -8.59 1.83 -18.12
C TYR A 299 -8.14 0.39 -18.34
N LYS A 300 -9.02 -0.59 -18.08
CA LYS A 300 -8.75 -1.99 -18.37
C LYS A 300 -8.43 -2.21 -19.85
N GLN A 301 -9.35 -1.78 -20.72
CA GLN A 301 -9.20 -1.93 -22.16
C GLN A 301 -7.90 -1.27 -22.66
N VAL A 302 -7.64 -0.04 -22.26
CA VAL A 302 -6.44 0.70 -22.70
C VAL A 302 -5.16 0.03 -22.21
N GLY A 303 -5.09 -0.41 -20.95
CA GLY A 303 -3.90 -1.07 -20.42
C GLY A 303 -3.60 -2.40 -21.12
N GLU A 304 -4.63 -3.20 -21.39
CA GLU A 304 -4.51 -4.46 -22.14
C GLU A 304 -4.10 -4.20 -23.61
N ASP A 305 -4.70 -3.19 -24.27
CA ASP A 305 -4.36 -2.80 -25.64
C ASP A 305 -2.92 -2.27 -25.77
N LEU A 306 -2.39 -1.62 -24.73
CA LEU A 306 -1.00 -1.16 -24.68
C LEU A 306 0.01 -2.31 -24.45
N GLY A 307 -0.45 -3.49 -24.06
CA GLY A 307 0.38 -4.69 -23.89
C GLY A 307 0.61 -5.12 -22.44
N ILE A 308 -0.16 -4.62 -21.47
CA ILE A 308 -0.18 -5.19 -20.11
C ILE A 308 -0.98 -6.48 -20.17
N GLU A 309 -0.39 -7.59 -19.71
CA GLU A 309 -0.97 -8.93 -19.85
C GLU A 309 -2.30 -9.10 -19.10
N HIS A 310 -2.41 -8.49 -17.92
CA HIS A 310 -3.63 -8.51 -17.12
C HIS A 310 -3.87 -7.18 -16.44
N VAL A 311 -5.07 -6.60 -16.60
CA VAL A 311 -5.48 -5.39 -15.89
C VAL A 311 -6.73 -5.67 -15.05
N GLU A 312 -6.55 -5.62 -13.73
CA GLU A 312 -7.64 -5.66 -12.77
C GLU A 312 -8.05 -4.22 -12.41
N SER A 313 -9.28 -3.83 -12.73
CA SER A 313 -9.69 -2.43 -12.73
C SER A 313 -11.11 -2.27 -12.23
N GLY A 314 -11.26 -1.53 -11.12
CA GLY A 314 -12.57 -1.26 -10.58
C GLY A 314 -12.53 -0.43 -9.29
N PRO A 315 -13.68 0.14 -8.89
CA PRO A 315 -13.71 1.04 -7.74
C PRO A 315 -13.22 0.41 -6.42
N LEU A 316 -13.43 -0.88 -6.25
CA LEU A 316 -13.06 -1.62 -5.03
C LEU A 316 -11.79 -2.45 -5.18
N VAL A 317 -11.15 -2.41 -6.35
CA VAL A 317 -9.90 -3.14 -6.59
C VAL A 317 -8.82 -2.65 -5.62
N ARG A 318 -8.03 -3.59 -5.16
CA ARG A 318 -6.85 -3.41 -4.31
C ARG A 318 -5.72 -4.25 -4.91
N SER A 319 -4.48 -3.96 -4.55
CA SER A 319 -3.34 -4.72 -5.07
C SER A 319 -3.49 -6.23 -4.86
N SER A 320 -4.04 -6.67 -3.72
CA SER A 320 -4.24 -8.09 -3.42
C SER A 320 -5.62 -8.66 -3.79
N TYR A 321 -6.48 -7.88 -4.45
CA TYR A 321 -7.79 -8.36 -4.88
C TYR A 321 -7.64 -9.31 -6.07
N HIS A 322 -8.29 -10.48 -5.99
CA HIS A 322 -8.20 -11.58 -6.98
C HIS A 322 -6.77 -11.99 -7.36
N ALA A 323 -5.80 -11.78 -6.47
CA ALA A 323 -4.38 -12.04 -6.73
C ALA A 323 -4.11 -13.50 -7.14
N GLU A 324 -4.93 -14.45 -6.69
CA GLU A 324 -4.84 -15.86 -7.10
C GLU A 324 -5.03 -16.10 -8.59
N ARG A 325 -5.65 -15.15 -9.30
CA ARG A 325 -5.88 -15.21 -10.76
C ARG A 325 -4.74 -14.60 -11.56
N HIS A 326 -3.78 -13.99 -10.88
CA HIS A 326 -2.70 -13.25 -11.50
C HIS A 326 -1.40 -14.05 -11.59
N VAL A 327 -1.38 -15.31 -11.13
CA VAL A 327 -0.19 -16.17 -11.13
C VAL A 327 0.19 -16.62 -12.53
#